data_AF-A0A945NH72-F1
#
_entry.id   AF-A0A945NH72-F1
#
_cell.length_a   1.000
_cell.length_b   1.000
_cell.length_c   1.000
_cell.angle_alpha   90.00
_cell.angle_beta   90.00
_cell.angle_gamma   90.00
#
_symmetry.space_group_name_H-M   'P 1'
#
loop_
_entity.id
_entity.type
_entity.pdbx_description
1 polymer ?
#
loop_
_entity_poly.entity_id
_entity_poly.type
_entity_poly.pdbx_seq_one_letter_code
_entity_poly.pdbx_strand_id
1 'polypeptide(L)' 'MFEVFLEGVGLAFRLDTMIYMSGGLFLGMFVGALPGFTTLMAMAILLPLSFFVEPLIGIPFLLG' A
#
# COMPACT_ATOMS: atom_id res chain seq x y z
N MET A 1 -26.44 4.20 3.34
CA MET A 1 -25.64 2.95 3.08
C MET A 1 -25.05 3.00 1.68
N PHE A 2 -25.83 3.41 0.68
CA PHE A 2 -25.34 3.75 -0.66
C PHE A 2 -24.41 4.97 -0.67
N GLU A 3 -24.64 5.99 0.18
CA GLU A 3 -23.74 7.16 0.30
C GLU A 3 -22.31 6.77 0.72
N VAL A 4 -22.18 5.87 1.71
CA VAL A 4 -20.87 5.41 2.21
C VAL A 4 -20.11 4.66 1.12
N PHE A 5 -20.82 3.92 0.26
CA PHE A 5 -20.21 3.24 -0.87
C PHE A 5 -19.70 4.24 -1.92
N LEU A 6 -20.50 5.27 -2.24
CA LEU A 6 -20.09 6.33 -3.16
C LEU A 6 -18.88 7.12 -2.63
N GLU A 7 -18.86 7.39 -1.33
CA GLU A 7 -17.77 8.08 -0.65
C GLU A 7 -16.47 7.24 -0.69
N GLY A 8 -16.56 5.93 -0.42
CA GLY A 8 -15.43 5.01 -0.53
C GLY A 8 -14.85 4.92 -1.93
N VAL A 9 -15.71 4.91 -2.96
CA VAL A 9 -15.26 4.98 -4.37
C VAL A 9 -14.55 6.31 -4.64
N GLY A 10 -15.08 7.42 -4.13
CA GLY A 10 -14.44 8.73 -4.23
C GLY A 10 -13.04 8.75 -3.60
N LEU A 11 -12.87 8.15 -2.43
CA LEU A 11 -11.58 8.03 -1.74
C LEU A 11 -10.57 7.14 -2.48
N ALA A 12 -11.04 6.05 -3.10
CA ALA A 12 -10.20 5.16 -3.89
C ALA A 12 -9.67 5.83 -5.17
N PHE A 13 -10.47 6.68 -5.81
CA PHE A 13 -10.09 7.41 -7.03
C PHE A 13 -9.33 8.71 -6.77
N ARG A 14 -9.04 9.08 -5.51
CA ARG A 14 -8.18 10.23 -5.22
C ARG A 14 -6.77 9.99 -5.79
N LEU A 15 -6.24 11.01 -6.46
CA LEU A 15 -4.89 11.02 -7.02
C LEU A 15 -3.82 10.74 -5.95
N ASP A 16 -3.99 11.29 -4.74
CA ASP A 16 -3.09 11.02 -3.62
C ASP A 16 -3.03 9.51 -3.33
N THR A 17 -4.19 8.87 -3.14
CA THR A 17 -4.30 7.44 -2.85
C THR A 17 -3.68 6.60 -3.97
N MET A 18 -3.93 6.94 -5.23
CA MET A 18 -3.36 6.26 -6.39
C MET A 18 -1.84 6.36 -6.44
N ILE A 19 -1.26 7.54 -6.17
CA ILE A 19 0.19 7.76 -6.20
C ILE A 19 0.86 6.98 -5.09
N TYR A 20 0.34 7.05 -3.86
CA TYR A 20 0.93 6.32 -2.75
C TYR A 20 0.75 4.81 -2.88
N MET A 21 -0.41 4.33 -3.37
CA MET A 21 -0.61 2.91 -3.69
C MET A 21 0.36 2.44 -4.77
N SER A 22 0.52 3.19 -5.85
CA SER A 22 1.43 2.83 -6.94
C SER A 22 2.89 2.81 -6.49
N GLY A 23 3.30 3.78 -5.67
CA GLY A 23 4.64 3.82 -5.08
C GLY A 23 4.87 2.64 -4.11
N GLY A 24 3.85 2.30 -3.33
CA GLY A 24 3.86 1.13 -2.44
C GLY A 24 3.99 -0.18 -3.17
N LEU A 25 3.13 -0.39 -4.17
CA LEU A 25 3.16 -1.56 -5.04
C LEU A 25 4.51 -1.68 -5.74
N PHE A 26 5.05 -0.59 -6.29
CA PHE A 26 6.36 -0.60 -6.93
C PHE A 26 7.47 -1.01 -5.95
N LEU A 27 7.48 -0.47 -4.74
CA LEU A 27 8.46 -0.85 -3.70
C LEU A 27 8.28 -2.30 -3.25
N GLY A 28 7.05 -2.77 -3.05
CA GLY A 28 6.74 -4.15 -2.70
C GLY A 28 7.24 -5.13 -3.76
N MET A 29 6.92 -4.87 -5.03
CA MET A 29 7.40 -5.65 -6.17
C MET A 29 8.92 -5.58 -6.31
N PHE A 30 9.53 -4.39 -6.14
CA PHE A 30 10.97 -4.21 -6.24
C PHE A 30 11.71 -5.02 -5.17
N VAL A 31 11.28 -4.93 -3.92
CA VAL A 31 11.86 -5.69 -2.80
C VAL A 31 11.60 -7.19 -2.96
N GLY A 32 10.39 -7.58 -3.40
CA GLY A 32 10.03 -8.98 -3.64
C GLY A 32 10.79 -9.63 -4.81
N ALA A 33 11.25 -8.84 -5.78
CA ALA A 33 12.03 -9.33 -6.92
C ALA A 33 13.53 -9.50 -6.61
N LEU A 34 14.02 -9.00 -5.47
CA LEU A 34 15.43 -9.12 -5.10
C LEU A 34 15.77 -10.56 -4.66
N PRO A 35 16.75 -11.23 -5.30
CA PRO A 35 17.15 -12.58 -4.92
C PRO A 35 17.76 -12.58 -3.51
N GLY A 36 17.25 -13.44 -2.64
CA GLY A 36 17.63 -13.50 -1.22
C GLY A 36 16.75 -12.69 -0.28
N PHE A 37 15.81 -11.89 -0.80
CA PHE A 37 14.76 -11.21 -0.01
C PHE A 37 13.50 -12.07 -0.02
N THR A 38 13.33 -12.90 1.00
CA THR A 38 12.08 -13.65 1.18
C THR A 38 10.94 -12.71 1.54
N THR A 39 9.69 -13.12 1.27
CA THR A 39 8.49 -12.36 1.64
C THR A 39 8.48 -11.91 3.11
N LEU A 40 9.03 -12.74 4.00
CA LEU A 40 9.15 -12.41 5.43
C LEU A 40 10.09 -11.24 5.70
N MET A 41 11.23 -11.16 4.99
CA MET A 41 12.20 -10.09 5.18
C MET A 41 11.73 -8.77 4.56
N ALA A 42 11.04 -8.85 3.42
CA ALA A 42 10.38 -7.69 2.81
C ALA A 42 9.32 -7.09 3.76
N MET A 43 8.43 -7.92 4.29
CA MET A 43 7.43 -7.51 5.27
C MET A 43 8.06 -6.91 6.53
N ALA A 44 9.14 -7.50 7.06
CA ALA A 44 9.83 -6.96 8.24
C ALA A 44 10.36 -5.52 8.06
N ILE A 45 10.74 -5.14 6.84
CA ILE A 45 11.25 -3.79 6.52
C ILE A 45 10.12 -2.82 6.15
N LEU A 46 9.08 -3.31 5.48
CA LEU A 46 7.96 -2.50 4.98
C LEU A 46 6.90 -2.22 6.06
N LEU A 47 6.69 -3.13 7.01
CA LEU A 47 5.69 -2.98 8.09
C LEU A 47 5.93 -1.75 8.98
N PRO A 48 7.18 -1.44 9.42
CA PRO A 48 7.48 -0.18 10.10
C PRO A 48 7.11 1.05 9.27
N LEU A 49 7.40 1.03 7.96
CA LEU A 49 7.08 2.13 7.05
C LEU A 49 5.57 2.35 6.93
N SER A 50 4.76 1.29 6.97
CA SER A 50 3.30 1.39 6.92
C SER A 50 2.68 2.18 8.08
N PHE A 51 3.33 2.20 9.26
CA PHE A 51 2.85 2.94 10.43
C PHE A 51 3.07 4.46 10.33
N PHE A 52 3.90 4.92 9.39
CA PHE A 52 4.13 6.35 9.16
C PHE A 52 3.16 6.97 8.14
N VAL A 53 2.32 6.15 7.50
CA VAL A 53 1.38 6.58 6.46
C VAL A 53 -0.06 6.41 6.95
N GLU A 54 -1.00 7.20 6.42
CA GLU A 54 -2.41 7.04 6.77
C GLU A 54 -2.88 5.60 6.53
N PRO A 55 -3.73 5.01 7.40
CA PRO A 55 -4.15 3.61 7.28
C PRO A 55 -4.79 3.27 5.92
N LEU A 56 -5.43 4.26 5.29
CA LEU A 56 -6.02 4.15 3.95
C LEU A 56 -4.96 3.83 2.87
N ILE A 57 -3.71 4.21 3.12
CA ILE A 57 -2.55 4.04 2.24
C ILE A 57 -1.69 2.86 2.70
N GLY A 58 -1.50 2.72 4.02
CA GLY A 58 -0.62 1.71 4.61
C GLY A 58 -1.10 0.26 4.43
N ILE A 59 -2.41 0.01 4.45
CA ILE A 59 -2.94 -1.36 4.24
C ILE A 59 -2.73 -1.83 2.79
N PRO A 60 -3.10 -1.07 1.75
CA PRO A 60 -2.78 -1.43 0.37
C PRO A 60 -1.28 -1.60 0.11
N PHE A 61 -0.44 -0.80 0.76
CA PHE A 61 1.02 -0.86 0.64
C PHE A 61 1.62 -2.22 1.03
N LEU A 62 1.04 -2.91 2.02
CA LEU A 62 1.50 -4.24 2.48
C LEU A 62 0.89 -5.41 1.70
N LEU A 63 -0.15 -5.13 0.90
CA LEU A 63 -0.88 -6.14 0.11
C LEU A 63 -0.28 -6.32 -1.29
N GLY A 64 0.54 -5.36 -1.73
CA GLY A 64 1.23 -5.34 -3.02
C GLY A 64 2.49 -6.19 -3.07
#